data_AF-A0A1K0FAW8-F1
#
_entry.id   AF-A0A1K0FAW8-F1
#
_cell.length_a   1.000
_cell.length_b   1.000
_cell.length_c   1.000
_cell.angle_alpha   90.00
_cell.angle_beta   90.00
_cell.angle_gamma   90.00
#
_symmetry.space_group_name_H-M   'P 1'
#
loop_
_entity.id
_entity.type
_entity.pdbx_description
1 polymer ?
#
loop_
_entity_poly.entity_id
_entity_poly.type
_entity_poly.pdbx_seq_one_letter_code
_entity_poly.pdbx_strand_id
1 'polypeptide(L)'
;MRAIPTLAAALVVTAGLVGTAGPAGAAAAPEPVAQAVAASAGADRTGFFAQRYGGHHIMGWGRDESACAYIDGIQLVLYPLGNNRYVSALQAYEDERGVRNITKASADVLGDAHLVPPADPVAHCPVFVAGLPAGR
;
A
#
# COMPACT_ATOMS: atom_id res chain seq x y z
N MET A 1 -32.14 -30.60 19.53
CA MET A 1 -33.34 -29.79 19.84
C MET A 1 -33.40 -29.55 21.33
N ARG A 2 -33.21 -28.31 21.78
CA ARG A 2 -33.70 -27.75 23.05
C ARG A 2 -33.54 -26.25 22.94
N ALA A 3 -34.61 -25.53 23.23
CA ALA A 3 -34.87 -24.16 22.82
C ALA A 3 -35.20 -23.31 24.07
N ILE A 4 -35.03 -21.98 23.90
CA ILE A 4 -35.78 -20.88 24.58
C ILE A 4 -35.34 -20.61 26.06
N PRO A 5 -35.37 -19.35 26.59
CA PRO A 5 -36.04 -18.15 26.09
C PRO A 5 -35.23 -16.85 25.99
N THR A 6 -35.70 -16.03 25.05
CA THR A 6 -35.73 -14.56 25.05
C THR A 6 -36.35 -14.01 26.33
N LEU A 7 -35.71 -13.01 26.95
CA LEU A 7 -36.28 -12.22 28.03
C LEU A 7 -36.31 -10.76 27.58
N ALA A 8 -37.51 -10.31 27.23
CA ALA A 8 -37.85 -8.91 27.08
C ALA A 8 -38.32 -8.39 28.45
N ALA A 9 -37.77 -7.27 28.91
CA ALA A 9 -38.38 -6.48 29.96
C ALA A 9 -38.12 -4.99 29.65
N ALA A 10 -39.22 -4.26 29.54
CA ALA A 10 -39.28 -2.86 29.21
C ALA A 10 -39.29 -1.96 30.46
N LEU A 11 -38.92 -0.69 30.23
CA LEU A 11 -39.45 0.53 30.85
C LEU A 11 -39.14 0.84 32.33
N VAL A 12 -38.32 1.88 32.53
CA VAL A 12 -38.60 2.95 33.52
C VAL A 12 -38.22 4.30 32.90
N VAL A 13 -39.19 5.22 32.88
CA VAL A 13 -39.04 6.66 32.65
C VAL A 13 -39.03 7.35 34.01
N THR A 14 -38.07 8.23 34.30
CA THR A 14 -38.33 9.57 34.90
C THR A 14 -37.04 10.41 35.03
N ALA A 15 -37.29 11.72 35.05
CA ALA A 15 -36.39 12.84 34.79
C ALA A 15 -35.36 13.16 35.88
N GLY A 16 -34.27 13.84 35.46
CA GLY A 16 -33.31 14.49 36.34
C GLY A 16 -32.35 15.37 35.54
N LEU A 17 -32.78 16.59 35.22
CA LEU A 17 -31.91 17.67 34.74
C LEU A 17 -31.15 18.24 35.95
N VAL A 18 -29.84 17.95 36.05
CA VAL A 18 -28.88 18.83 36.75
C VAL A 18 -27.60 18.85 35.93
N GLY A 19 -27.38 19.97 35.25
CA GLY A 19 -26.13 20.26 34.57
C GLY A 19 -25.03 20.58 35.58
N THR A 20 -23.88 19.94 35.41
CA THR A 20 -22.59 20.51 35.80
C THR A 20 -21.66 20.37 34.61
N ALA A 21 -21.16 21.51 34.16
CA ALA A 21 -20.28 21.65 33.02
C ALA A 21 -18.97 20.90 33.28
N GLY A 22 -18.80 19.75 32.65
CA GLY A 22 -17.49 19.16 32.42
C GLY A 22 -16.88 19.82 31.17
N PRO A 23 -15.57 20.11 31.15
CA PRO A 23 -14.96 20.59 29.92
C PRO A 23 -15.19 19.52 28.86
N ALA A 24 -15.75 19.94 27.73
CA ALA A 24 -15.79 19.16 26.53
C ALA A 24 -14.34 18.82 26.16
N GLY A 25 -13.87 17.66 26.62
CA GLY A 25 -12.76 16.99 25.98
C GLY A 25 -13.24 16.71 24.57
N ALA A 26 -12.84 17.57 23.64
CA ALA A 26 -13.10 17.42 22.23
C ALA A 26 -12.73 15.99 21.86
N ALA A 27 -13.73 15.15 21.59
CA ALA A 27 -13.51 13.90 20.89
C ALA A 27 -12.81 14.31 19.61
N ALA A 28 -11.51 14.02 19.52
CA ALA A 28 -10.73 14.25 18.32
C ALA A 28 -11.52 13.59 17.19
N ALA A 29 -12.02 14.43 16.29
CA ALA A 29 -12.63 13.95 15.06
C ALA A 29 -11.63 12.96 14.45
N PRO A 30 -12.05 11.80 13.93
CA PRO A 30 -11.15 10.95 13.18
C PRO A 30 -10.54 11.83 12.10
N GLU A 31 -9.24 12.09 12.21
CA GLU A 31 -8.52 12.83 11.18
C GLU A 31 -8.81 12.12 9.87
N PRO A 32 -9.22 12.85 8.81
CA PRO A 32 -9.34 12.23 7.52
C PRO A 32 -7.97 11.68 7.18
N VAL A 33 -7.85 10.35 7.19
CA VAL A 33 -6.68 9.66 6.66
C VAL A 33 -6.60 10.15 5.23
N ALA A 34 -5.70 11.09 4.97
CA ALA A 34 -5.47 11.60 3.64
C ALA A 34 -5.05 10.39 2.82
N GLN A 35 -6.00 9.80 2.10
CA GLN A 35 -5.69 8.90 1.02
C GLN A 35 -4.86 9.75 0.09
N ALA A 36 -3.54 9.52 0.12
CA ALA A 36 -2.66 9.95 -0.94
C ALA A 36 -3.21 9.27 -2.20
N VAL A 37 -4.11 9.97 -2.89
CA VAL A 37 -4.37 9.75 -4.30
C VAL A 37 -3.01 9.96 -4.94
N ALA A 38 -2.33 8.84 -5.20
CA ALA A 38 -1.16 8.83 -6.06
C ALA A 38 -1.56 9.65 -7.28
N ALA A 39 -0.98 10.84 -7.42
CA ALA A 39 -1.22 11.69 -8.56
C ALA A 39 -1.08 10.79 -9.79
N SER A 40 -2.15 10.68 -10.56
CA SER A 40 -2.31 9.79 -11.69
C SER A 40 -1.39 10.25 -12.83
N ALA A 41 -0.07 10.12 -12.63
CA ALA A 41 0.95 10.32 -13.64
C ALA A 41 1.12 9.08 -14.55
N GLY A 42 0.19 8.11 -14.52
CA GLY A 42 0.50 6.72 -14.93
C GLY A 42 -0.51 5.96 -15.78
N ALA A 43 -1.69 6.50 -16.13
CA ALA A 43 -2.69 5.69 -16.85
C ALA A 43 -2.33 5.41 -18.32
N ASP A 44 -1.47 6.22 -18.95
CA ASP A 44 -1.10 6.10 -20.37
C ASP A 44 0.24 5.36 -20.59
N ARG A 45 0.72 4.63 -19.59
CA ARG A 45 1.97 3.87 -19.71
C ARG A 45 1.66 2.44 -20.12
N THR A 46 2.30 1.97 -21.19
CA THR A 46 2.11 0.60 -21.71
C THR A 46 2.31 -0.43 -20.58
N GLY A 47 1.35 -1.34 -20.44
CA GLY A 47 1.43 -2.41 -19.45
C GLY A 47 1.34 -1.94 -17.99
N PHE A 48 0.82 -0.74 -17.74
CA PHE A 48 0.65 -0.21 -16.38
C PHE A 48 -0.15 -1.13 -15.48
N PHE A 49 0.27 -1.19 -14.22
CA PHE A 49 -0.49 -1.80 -13.14
C PHE A 49 -0.22 -1.10 -11.81
N ALA A 50 -1.23 -1.12 -10.94
CA ALA A 50 -1.13 -0.80 -9.53
C ALA A 50 -2.17 -1.63 -8.76
N GLN A 51 -1.75 -2.38 -7.73
CA GLN A 51 -2.63 -3.22 -6.93
C GLN A 51 -1.97 -3.61 -5.60
N ARG A 52 -2.74 -4.16 -4.66
CA ARG A 52 -2.18 -4.89 -3.51
C ARG A 52 -1.85 -6.34 -3.88
N TYR A 53 -0.74 -6.87 -3.38
CA TYR A 53 -0.31 -8.25 -3.54
C TYR A 53 0.67 -8.62 -2.41
N GLY A 54 0.47 -9.77 -1.76
CA GLY A 54 1.37 -10.23 -0.69
C GLY A 54 1.55 -9.23 0.46
N GLY A 55 0.51 -8.48 0.82
CA GLY A 55 0.61 -7.43 1.86
C GLY A 55 1.12 -6.06 1.35
N HIS A 56 1.85 -6.04 0.23
CA HIS A 56 2.44 -4.85 -0.36
C HIS A 56 1.55 -4.17 -1.39
N HIS A 57 1.76 -2.87 -1.60
CA HIS A 57 1.26 -2.15 -2.78
C HIS A 57 2.29 -2.23 -3.90
N ILE A 58 1.96 -2.95 -4.98
CA ILE A 58 2.84 -3.10 -6.14
C ILE A 58 2.36 -2.25 -7.30
N MET A 59 3.30 -1.66 -8.04
CA MET A 59 3.00 -0.94 -9.27
C MET A 59 4.15 -1.04 -10.27
N GLY A 60 3.84 -0.87 -11.54
CA GLY A 60 4.85 -0.87 -12.59
C GLY A 60 4.27 -0.69 -13.98
N TRP A 61 5.13 -0.49 -14.97
CA TRP A 61 4.78 -0.28 -16.37
C TRP A 61 6.04 -0.43 -17.24
N GLY A 62 5.86 -0.24 -18.54
CA GLY A 62 6.95 -0.18 -19.51
C GLY A 62 7.42 -1.56 -19.94
N ARG A 63 8.50 -1.56 -20.71
CA ARG A 63 9.11 -2.78 -21.25
C ARG A 63 10.60 -2.59 -21.46
N ASP A 64 11.36 -3.66 -21.29
CA ASP A 64 12.80 -3.75 -21.51
C ASP A 64 13.50 -2.58 -20.77
N GLU A 65 14.29 -1.76 -21.45
CA GLU A 65 15.05 -0.66 -20.85
C GLU A 65 14.19 0.49 -20.27
N SER A 66 12.89 0.50 -20.54
CA SER A 66 11.95 1.52 -20.04
C SER A 66 11.07 1.03 -18.88
N ALA A 67 11.31 -0.20 -18.42
CA ALA A 67 10.51 -0.82 -17.39
C ALA A 67 10.77 -0.21 -16.02
N CYS A 68 9.70 0.17 -15.33
CA CYS A 68 9.76 0.63 -13.95
C CYS A 68 8.85 -0.22 -13.08
N ALA A 69 9.33 -0.59 -11.89
CA ALA A 69 8.58 -1.33 -10.89
C ALA A 69 8.80 -0.76 -9.49
N TYR A 70 7.79 -0.90 -8.64
CA TYR A 70 7.80 -0.38 -7.28
C TYR A 70 7.04 -1.32 -6.35
N ILE A 71 7.53 -1.40 -5.11
CA ILE A 71 6.89 -2.08 -3.98
C ILE A 71 6.79 -1.05 -2.85
N ASP A 72 5.59 -0.80 -2.36
CA ASP A 72 5.25 0.23 -1.36
C ASP A 72 5.78 1.63 -1.72
N GLY A 73 5.83 1.93 -3.01
CA GLY A 73 6.35 3.20 -3.54
C GLY A 73 7.88 3.27 -3.67
N ILE A 74 8.60 2.27 -3.18
CA ILE A 74 10.07 2.20 -3.31
C ILE A 74 10.42 1.49 -4.63
N GLN A 75 11.38 2.06 -5.37
CA GLN A 75 11.79 1.52 -6.67
C GLN A 75 12.43 0.14 -6.52
N LEU A 76 11.84 -0.84 -7.21
CA LEU A 76 12.45 -2.15 -7.44
C LEU A 76 13.34 -2.04 -8.68
N VAL A 77 14.66 -2.23 -8.50
CA VAL A 77 15.60 -2.24 -9.62
C VAL A 77 15.40 -3.53 -10.43
N LEU A 78 15.13 -3.35 -11.72
CA LEU A 78 14.98 -4.41 -12.71
C LEU A 78 16.17 -4.40 -13.66
N TYR A 79 16.73 -5.57 -13.95
CA TYR A 79 17.72 -5.75 -15.01
C TYR A 79 17.03 -6.44 -16.19
N PRO A 80 16.81 -5.73 -17.30
CA PRO A 80 16.18 -6.32 -18.49
C PRO A 80 17.12 -7.33 -19.16
N LEU A 81 16.56 -8.45 -19.61
CA LEU A 81 17.23 -9.46 -20.43
C LEU A 81 16.76 -9.44 -21.89
N GLY A 82 15.93 -8.45 -22.23
CA GLY A 82 15.22 -8.35 -23.50
C GLY A 82 14.01 -9.26 -23.59
N ASN A 83 13.19 -9.05 -24.62
CA ASN A 83 11.96 -9.81 -24.86
C ASN A 83 10.99 -9.82 -23.67
N ASN A 84 10.89 -8.70 -22.94
CA ASN A 84 10.03 -8.56 -21.75
C ASN A 84 10.40 -9.55 -20.63
N ARG A 85 11.68 -9.87 -20.46
CA ARG A 85 12.22 -10.68 -19.35
C ARG A 85 13.10 -9.82 -18.47
N TYR A 86 13.04 -10.07 -17.17
CA TYR A 86 13.75 -9.28 -16.16
C TYR A 86 14.29 -10.20 -15.07
N VAL A 87 15.32 -9.72 -14.41
CA VAL A 87 15.81 -10.25 -13.15
C VAL A 87 15.90 -9.11 -12.14
N SER A 88 15.88 -9.44 -10.85
CA SER A 88 16.14 -8.48 -9.78
C SER A 88 17.04 -9.10 -8.73
N ALA A 89 17.90 -8.27 -8.11
CA ALA A 89 18.73 -8.72 -7.00
C ALA A 89 17.88 -9.21 -5.80
N LEU A 90 16.65 -8.68 -5.64
CA LEU A 90 15.78 -9.06 -4.53
C LEU A 90 15.39 -10.54 -4.56
N GLN A 91 15.20 -11.10 -5.75
CA GLN A 91 14.88 -12.52 -5.96
C GLN A 91 16.07 -13.33 -6.46
N ALA A 92 17.29 -12.96 -6.04
CA ALA A 92 18.52 -13.67 -6.41
C ALA A 92 18.72 -13.86 -7.93
N TYR A 93 18.27 -12.89 -8.73
CA TYR A 93 18.37 -12.87 -10.19
C TYR A 93 17.63 -13.99 -10.92
N GLU A 94 16.57 -14.56 -10.32
CA GLU A 94 15.67 -15.44 -11.05
C GLU A 94 14.98 -14.71 -12.21
N ASP A 95 14.79 -15.41 -13.33
CA ASP A 95 14.23 -14.83 -14.56
C ASP A 95 12.71 -14.85 -14.54
N GLU A 96 12.13 -13.68 -14.76
CA GLU A 96 10.68 -13.53 -14.84
C GLU A 96 10.25 -12.82 -16.11
N ARG A 97 9.15 -13.31 -16.70
CA ARG A 97 8.55 -12.68 -17.88
C ARG A 97 7.53 -11.63 -17.46
N GLY A 98 7.85 -10.37 -17.72
CA GLY A 98 6.98 -9.23 -17.53
C GLY A 98 7.16 -8.51 -16.20
N VAL A 99 7.08 -7.18 -16.24
CA VAL A 99 7.26 -6.28 -15.08
C VAL A 99 6.35 -6.67 -13.91
N ARG A 100 5.10 -7.04 -14.19
CA ARG A 100 4.15 -7.49 -13.16
C ARG A 100 4.62 -8.75 -12.44
N ASN A 101 5.15 -9.73 -13.15
CA ASN A 101 5.51 -11.02 -12.57
C ASN A 101 6.79 -10.89 -11.74
N ILE A 102 7.82 -10.21 -12.26
CA ILE A 102 9.04 -9.93 -11.48
C ILE A 102 8.72 -9.13 -10.21
N THR A 103 7.77 -8.18 -10.26
CA THR A 103 7.39 -7.38 -9.09
C THR A 103 6.64 -8.24 -8.05
N LYS A 104 5.79 -9.16 -8.50
CA LYS A 104 5.11 -10.11 -7.60
C LYS A 104 6.09 -11.09 -6.96
N ALA A 105 6.95 -11.72 -7.75
CA ALA A 105 7.96 -12.64 -7.25
C ALA A 105 8.91 -11.93 -6.26
N SER A 106 9.30 -10.69 -6.55
CA SER A 106 10.04 -9.84 -5.62
C SER A 106 9.28 -9.54 -4.33
N ALA A 107 7.98 -9.26 -4.39
CA ALA A 107 7.14 -9.08 -3.21
C ALA A 107 6.99 -10.38 -2.39
N ASP A 108 6.90 -11.53 -3.05
CA ASP A 108 6.83 -12.85 -2.38
C ASP A 108 8.13 -13.15 -1.61
N VAL A 109 9.29 -12.80 -2.17
CA VAL A 109 10.59 -12.94 -1.47
C VAL A 109 10.71 -11.95 -0.29
N LEU A 110 10.12 -10.76 -0.42
CA LEU A 110 10.16 -9.75 0.63
C LEU A 110 9.35 -10.16 1.88
N GLY A 111 8.23 -10.86 1.70
CA GLY A 111 7.40 -11.34 2.81
C GLY A 111 6.83 -10.17 3.64
N ASP A 112 7.17 -10.10 4.93
CA ASP A 112 6.74 -8.99 5.79
C ASP A 112 7.79 -7.86 5.88
N ALA A 113 8.93 -7.98 5.19
CA ALA A 113 10.00 -6.98 5.21
C ALA A 113 9.67 -5.76 4.35
N HIS A 114 10.50 -4.71 4.44
CA HIS A 114 10.36 -3.51 3.63
C HIS A 114 11.55 -3.33 2.71
N LEU A 115 11.29 -2.90 1.47
CA LEU A 115 12.35 -2.53 0.53
C LEU A 115 13.03 -1.24 1.01
N VAL A 116 14.36 -1.20 0.95
CA VAL A 116 15.13 0.02 1.16
C VAL A 116 15.35 0.69 -0.19
N PRO A 117 15.25 2.04 -0.29
CA PRO A 117 15.56 2.75 -1.51
C PRO A 117 16.95 2.37 -2.07
N PRO A 118 17.07 2.08 -3.37
CA PRO A 118 18.37 1.75 -3.97
C PRO A 118 19.30 2.96 -3.92
N ALA A 119 20.60 2.71 -3.71
CA ALA A 119 21.62 3.77 -3.73
C ALA A 119 21.72 4.45 -5.10
N ASP A 120 21.56 3.67 -6.17
CA ASP A 120 21.59 4.11 -7.56
C ASP A 120 20.23 3.86 -8.23
N PRO A 121 19.26 4.78 -8.11
CA PRO A 121 17.95 4.61 -8.72
C PRO A 121 18.02 4.71 -10.26
N VAL A 122 17.10 4.02 -10.94
CA VAL A 122 17.00 4.06 -12.40
C VAL A 122 16.45 5.43 -12.83
N ALA A 123 17.28 6.24 -13.48
CA ALA A 123 17.04 7.67 -13.70
C ALA A 123 15.76 8.02 -14.48
N HIS A 124 15.32 7.17 -15.42
CA HIS A 124 14.11 7.42 -16.21
C HIS A 124 12.82 7.09 -15.46
N CYS A 125 12.93 6.38 -14.34
CA CYS A 125 11.81 6.03 -13.50
C CYS A 125 11.59 7.13 -12.45
N PRO A 126 10.34 7.61 -12.27
CA PRO A 126 10.04 8.59 -11.24
C PRO A 126 10.36 8.04 -9.85
N VAL A 127 10.84 8.93 -8.97
CA VAL A 127 11.03 8.61 -7.55
C VAL A 127 9.76 9.02 -6.80
N PHE A 128 9.18 8.09 -6.05
CA PHE A 128 8.10 8.40 -5.12
C PHE A 128 8.69 8.49 -3.71
N VAL A 129 8.70 9.70 -3.15
CA VAL A 129 9.12 9.88 -1.76
C VAL A 129 7.93 9.49 -0.90
N ALA A 130 7.93 8.25 -0.39
CA ALA A 130 7.09 7.89 0.73
C ALA A 130 7.57 8.71 1.93
N GLY A 131 6.64 9.41 2.60
CA GLY A 131 6.95 10.37 3.65
C GLY A 131 7.98 9.82 4.64
N LEU A 132 9.08 10.57 4.79
CA LEU A 132 9.80 10.64 6.05
C LEU A 132 8.75 10.69 7.18
N PRO A 133 8.94 9.98 8.31
CA PRO A 133 8.04 10.15 9.44
C PRO A 133 7.95 11.65 9.73
N ALA A 134 6.73 12.17 9.87
CA ALA A 134 6.48 13.50 10.40
C ALA A 134 7.05 13.51 11.83
N GLY A 135 8.33 13.83 11.93
CA GLY A 135 9.16 13.54 13.10
C GLY A 135 9.58 14.83 13.78
N ARG A 136 8.73 15.24 14.73
CA ARG A 136 8.94 16.15 15.87
C ARG A 136 9.04 17.65 15.60
#